data_AF-A0A2E4G004-F1
#
_entry.id   AF-A0A2E4G004-F1
#
_cell.length_a   1.000
_cell.length_b   1.000
_cell.length_c   1.000
_cell.angle_alpha   90.00
_cell.angle_beta   90.00
_cell.angle_gamma   90.00
#
_symmetry.space_group_name_H-M   'P 1'
#
loop_
_entity.id
_entity.type
_entity.pdbx_description
1 polymer ?
#
loop_
_entity_poly.entity_id
_entity_poly.type
_entity_poly.pdbx_seq_one_letter_code
_entity_poly.pdbx_strand_id
1 'polypeptide(L)'
;MVYKLHNMRTVLLLLFVGSSSILFAQKGVLTLQGRVENQKVRIPNVVIEVYKDNELFLTDSTERNGVYKVDLDLGSVYNVSFKKKGYVRKSIAVVGQSEKIEQGRYFFQLDIELFRLDQEGLDHSVLPPAAMLYLVDDKTGFAYDKRYVKWISGEYRDLDD
;
A
#
# COMPACT_ATOMS: atom_id res chain seq x y z
N MET A 1 -13.04 -70.04 -17.93
CA MET A 1 -13.19 -68.71 -17.32
C MET A 1 -11.81 -68.13 -17.07
N VAL A 2 -11.26 -67.36 -18.00
CA VAL A 2 -10.03 -66.57 -17.77
C VAL A 2 -10.15 -65.31 -18.64
N TYR A 3 -10.39 -64.16 -18.03
CA TYR A 3 -10.34 -62.88 -18.75
C TYR A 3 -8.87 -62.48 -18.97
N LYS A 4 -8.51 -62.31 -20.23
CA LYS A 4 -7.16 -61.98 -20.72
C LYS A 4 -6.81 -60.55 -20.29
N LEU A 5 -5.84 -60.42 -19.39
CA LEU A 5 -5.23 -59.14 -19.00
C LEU A 5 -4.44 -58.59 -20.20
N HIS A 6 -5.09 -57.82 -21.05
CA HIS A 6 -4.45 -56.94 -22.04
C HIS A 6 -5.24 -55.66 -22.00
N ASN A 7 -4.79 -54.68 -21.20
CA ASN A 7 -5.12 -53.24 -21.30
C ASN A 7 -4.43 -52.40 -20.21
N MET A 8 -3.35 -52.90 -19.60
CA MET A 8 -2.64 -52.22 -18.51
C MET A 8 -1.31 -51.60 -18.98
N ARG A 9 -1.26 -51.09 -20.21
CA ARG A 9 -0.11 -50.32 -20.73
C ARG A 9 -0.52 -48.99 -21.35
N THR A 10 -1.74 -48.88 -21.87
CA THR A 10 -2.25 -47.65 -22.50
C THR A 10 -2.90 -46.67 -21.51
N VAL A 11 -3.28 -47.13 -20.32
CA VAL A 11 -3.95 -46.30 -19.30
C VAL A 11 -2.95 -45.41 -18.53
N LEU A 12 -1.65 -45.74 -18.55
CA LEU A 12 -0.63 -44.98 -17.81
C LEU A 12 -0.13 -43.72 -18.54
N LEU A 13 -0.46 -43.55 -19.83
CA LEU A 13 0.01 -42.41 -20.64
C LEU A 13 -1.00 -41.25 -20.74
N LEU A 14 -2.24 -41.46 -20.28
CA LEU A 14 -3.30 -40.44 -20.33
C LEU A 14 -3.47 -39.66 -19.01
N LEU A 15 -2.74 -40.01 -17.96
CA LEU A 15 -2.86 -39.36 -16.64
C LEU A 15 -1.86 -38.21 -16.41
N PHE A 16 -1.08 -37.82 -17.43
CA PHE A 16 -0.02 -36.82 -17.31
C PHE A 16 -0.30 -35.49 -18.03
N VAL A 17 -1.47 -35.32 -18.66
CA VAL A 17 -1.78 -34.12 -19.50
C VAL A 17 -2.61 -33.05 -18.76
N GLY A 18 -3.01 -33.30 -17.51
CA GLY A 18 -3.94 -32.41 -16.79
C GLY A 18 -3.32 -31.27 -15.97
N SER A 19 -2.00 -31.20 -15.84
CA SER A 19 -1.34 -30.19 -15.00
C SER A 19 -1.04 -28.93 -15.81
N SER A 20 -2.07 -28.28 -16.33
CA SER A 20 -1.96 -26.91 -16.82
C SER A 20 -1.71 -26.02 -15.62
N SER A 21 -0.45 -25.84 -15.27
CA SER A 21 0.01 -24.89 -14.26
C SER A 21 -0.57 -23.53 -14.61
N ILE A 22 -1.55 -23.06 -13.85
CA ILE A 22 -1.94 -21.66 -13.86
C ILE A 22 -0.71 -20.91 -13.35
N LEU A 23 0.09 -20.41 -14.29
CA LEU A 23 1.19 -19.50 -14.00
C LEU A 23 0.56 -18.19 -13.52
N PHE A 24 0.28 -18.11 -12.22
CA PHE A 24 0.03 -16.82 -11.60
C PHE A 24 1.32 -16.01 -11.71
N ALA A 25 1.34 -15.01 -12.60
CA ALA A 25 2.40 -14.03 -12.61
C ALA A 25 2.45 -13.38 -11.20
N GLN A 26 3.60 -13.45 -10.54
CA GLN A 26 3.78 -12.81 -9.24
C GLN A 26 3.67 -11.30 -9.45
N LYS A 27 2.58 -10.69 -8.96
CA LYS A 27 2.39 -9.24 -8.99
C LYS A 27 3.48 -8.60 -8.13
N GLY A 28 4.08 -7.52 -8.62
CA GLY A 28 5.05 -6.75 -7.85
C GLY A 28 4.42 -6.18 -6.57
N VAL A 29 5.25 -5.80 -5.61
CA VAL A 29 4.80 -5.27 -4.32
C VAL A 29 5.64 -4.05 -3.93
N LEU A 30 4.98 -3.03 -3.39
CA LEU A 30 5.59 -1.93 -2.64
C LEU A 30 5.35 -2.15 -1.14
N THR A 31 6.42 -2.30 -0.37
CA THR A 31 6.39 -2.17 1.08
C THR A 31 6.55 -0.69 1.46
N LEU A 32 5.47 -0.07 1.94
CA LEU A 32 5.48 1.26 2.53
C LEU A 32 5.60 1.14 4.05
N GLN A 33 6.62 1.77 4.63
CA GLN A 33 6.90 1.65 6.06
C GLN A 33 7.39 2.97 6.66
N GLY A 34 7.26 3.10 7.97
CA GLY A 34 7.75 4.27 8.69
C GLY A 34 7.21 4.35 10.10
N ARG A 35 7.19 5.55 10.65
CA ARG A 35 6.67 5.85 11.98
C ARG A 35 5.59 6.92 11.90
N VAL A 36 4.64 6.83 12.81
CA VAL A 36 3.68 7.90 13.05
C VAL A 36 4.09 8.66 14.30
N GLU A 37 4.20 9.98 14.19
CA GLU A 37 4.66 10.87 15.25
C GLU A 37 3.88 12.19 15.29
N ASN A 38 4.07 12.95 16.36
CA ASN A 38 3.70 14.36 16.49
C ASN A 38 4.84 15.05 17.22
N GLN A 39 5.43 16.10 16.64
CA GLN A 39 6.54 16.82 17.25
C GLN A 39 7.68 15.88 17.71
N LYS A 40 8.02 14.88 16.86
CA LYS A 40 9.03 13.83 17.12
C LYS A 40 8.68 12.82 18.23
N VAL A 41 7.47 12.89 18.79
CA VAL A 41 6.96 11.90 19.75
C VAL A 41 6.14 10.85 19.01
N ARG A 42 6.51 9.58 19.16
CA ARG A 42 5.83 8.44 18.52
C ARG A 42 4.39 8.31 19.03
N ILE A 43 3.45 8.09 18.12
CA ILE A 43 2.04 7.90 18.44
C ILE A 43 1.66 6.43 18.26
N PRO A 44 1.30 5.71 19.34
CA PRO A 44 0.85 4.32 19.25
C PRO A 44 -0.63 4.23 18.91
N ASN A 45 -1.05 3.03 18.46
CA ASN A 45 -2.44 2.68 18.19
C ASN A 45 -3.15 3.68 17.24
N VAL A 46 -2.45 4.14 16.22
CA VAL A 46 -3.00 4.88 15.07
C VAL A 46 -3.63 3.84 14.15
N VAL A 47 -4.90 4.03 13.79
CA VAL A 47 -5.61 3.16 12.85
C VAL A 47 -5.15 3.50 11.44
N ILE A 48 -4.78 2.47 10.69
CA ILE A 48 -4.34 2.55 9.31
C ILE A 48 -5.40 1.86 8.45
N GLU A 49 -5.99 2.59 7.51
CA GLU A 49 -6.91 2.02 6.54
C GLU A 49 -6.33 2.18 5.15
N VAL A 50 -6.19 1.09 4.43
CA VAL A 50 -5.75 1.11 3.03
C VAL A 50 -6.98 0.90 2.17
N TYR A 51 -7.23 1.85 1.28
CA TYR A 51 -8.21 1.73 0.23
C TYR A 51 -7.49 1.41 -1.08
N LYS A 52 -7.92 0.36 -1.78
CA LYS A 52 -7.44 -0.05 -3.09
C LYS A 52 -8.54 0.21 -4.11
N ASP A 53 -8.26 1.04 -5.11
CA ASP A 53 -9.22 1.39 -6.16
C ASP A 53 -10.58 1.86 -5.58
N ASN A 54 -10.52 2.65 -4.51
CA ASN A 54 -11.63 3.22 -3.71
C ASN A 54 -12.42 2.23 -2.82
N GLU A 55 -12.00 0.97 -2.72
CA GLU A 55 -12.59 0.00 -1.80
C GLU A 55 -11.67 -0.24 -0.60
N LEU A 56 -12.23 -0.43 0.59
CA LEU A 56 -11.43 -0.77 1.77
C LEU A 56 -10.76 -2.13 1.55
N PHE A 57 -9.43 -2.13 1.49
CA PHE A 57 -8.61 -3.30 1.23
C PHE A 57 -8.10 -3.94 2.53
N LEU A 58 -7.60 -3.13 3.46
CA LEU A 58 -7.18 -3.61 4.78
C LEU A 58 -7.30 -2.53 5.84
N THR A 59 -7.44 -2.99 7.08
CA THR A 59 -7.34 -2.15 8.29
C THR A 59 -6.28 -2.74 9.19
N ASP A 60 -5.38 -1.89 9.69
CA ASP A 60 -4.32 -2.25 10.62
C ASP A 60 -4.16 -1.14 11.69
N SER A 61 -3.21 -1.28 12.61
CA SER A 61 -2.84 -0.22 13.55
C SER A 61 -1.36 -0.22 13.86
N THR A 62 -0.79 0.96 14.08
CA THR A 62 0.62 1.08 14.50
C THR A 62 0.85 0.35 15.84
N GLU A 63 2.01 -0.29 15.95
CA GLU A 63 2.48 -0.88 17.20
C GLU A 63 2.70 0.17 18.32
N ARG A 64 3.09 -0.28 19.53
CA ARG A 64 3.40 0.61 20.68
C ARG A 64 4.51 1.63 20.38
N ASN A 65 5.38 1.33 19.42
CA ASN A 65 6.48 2.19 18.98
C ASN A 65 6.07 3.17 17.86
N GLY A 66 4.79 3.21 17.47
CA GLY A 66 4.29 4.05 16.38
C GLY A 66 4.73 3.59 14.98
N VAL A 67 5.37 2.43 14.85
CA VAL A 67 5.81 1.90 13.55
C VAL A 67 4.62 1.35 12.78
N TYR A 68 4.67 1.53 11.46
CA TYR A 68 3.76 0.89 10.53
C TYR A 68 4.51 0.26 9.36
N LYS A 69 3.89 -0.76 8.77
CA LYS A 69 4.29 -1.38 7.52
C LYS A 69 3.04 -1.86 6.78
N VAL A 70 2.87 -1.45 5.54
CA VAL A 70 1.81 -1.93 4.64
C VAL A 70 2.42 -2.39 3.32
N ASP A 71 2.00 -3.56 2.86
CA ASP A 71 2.42 -4.12 1.58
C ASP A 71 1.30 -3.89 0.55
N LEU A 72 1.65 -3.23 -0.55
CA LEU A 72 0.72 -2.79 -1.60
C LEU A 72 1.11 -3.46 -2.92
N ASP A 73 0.22 -4.26 -3.49
CA ASP A 73 0.48 -4.84 -4.81
C ASP A 73 0.60 -3.74 -5.89
N LEU A 74 1.46 -3.92 -6.88
CA LEU A 74 1.48 -3.04 -8.06
C LEU A 74 0.19 -3.15 -8.86
N GLY A 75 -0.01 -2.26 -9.83
CA GLY A 75 -1.15 -2.29 -10.75
C GLY A 75 -2.47 -1.76 -10.18
N SER A 76 -2.46 -1.08 -9.03
CA SER A 76 -3.63 -0.44 -8.42
C SER A 76 -3.28 0.95 -7.89
N VAL A 77 -4.31 1.75 -7.62
CA VAL A 77 -4.18 3.02 -6.91
C VAL A 77 -4.63 2.84 -5.46
N TYR A 78 -3.85 3.37 -4.54
CA TYR A 78 -4.11 3.24 -3.11
C TYR A 78 -4.24 4.59 -2.41
N ASN A 79 -5.12 4.65 -1.41
CA ASN A 79 -5.09 5.67 -0.37
C ASN A 79 -4.80 5.00 0.97
N VAL A 80 -3.68 5.36 1.61
CA VAL A 80 -3.31 4.88 2.95
C VAL A 80 -3.66 5.97 3.95
N SER A 81 -4.70 5.76 4.75
CA SER A 81 -5.23 6.73 5.71
C SER A 81 -4.79 6.42 7.14
N PHE A 82 -4.34 7.45 7.86
CA PHE A 82 -3.91 7.38 9.26
C PHE A 82 -4.89 8.15 10.14
N LYS A 83 -5.45 7.46 11.13
CA LYS A 83 -6.52 7.99 11.98
C LYS A 83 -6.23 7.76 13.46
N LYS A 84 -6.38 8.81 14.24
CA LYS A 84 -6.33 8.74 15.70
C LYS A 84 -7.28 9.75 16.30
N LYS A 85 -8.06 9.36 17.31
CA LYS A 85 -8.92 10.29 18.05
C LYS A 85 -8.07 11.42 18.64
N GLY A 86 -8.50 12.67 18.45
CA GLY A 86 -7.76 13.85 18.89
C GLY A 86 -6.70 14.35 17.91
N TYR A 87 -6.56 13.70 16.75
CA TYR A 87 -5.61 14.09 15.70
C TYR A 87 -6.33 14.32 14.37
N VAL A 88 -5.75 15.20 13.56
CA VAL A 88 -6.10 15.41 12.16
C VAL A 88 -5.82 14.13 11.38
N ARG A 89 -6.81 13.64 10.64
CA ARG A 89 -6.63 12.51 9.72
C ARG A 89 -5.67 12.93 8.60
N LYS A 90 -4.67 12.10 8.30
CA LYS A 90 -3.82 12.25 7.11
C LYS A 90 -3.94 11.05 6.21
N SER A 91 -3.59 11.22 4.93
CA SER A 91 -3.49 10.11 3.99
C SER A 91 -2.31 10.26 3.04
N ILE A 92 -1.90 9.14 2.42
CA ILE A 92 -0.91 9.07 1.34
C ILE A 92 -1.61 8.48 0.12
N ALA A 93 -1.45 9.13 -1.04
CA ALA A 93 -1.83 8.54 -2.32
C ALA A 93 -0.66 7.75 -2.90
N VAL A 94 -0.92 6.54 -3.39
CA VAL A 94 0.10 5.70 -4.03
C VAL A 94 -0.43 5.22 -5.38
N VAL A 95 0.25 5.62 -6.45
CA VAL A 95 -0.03 5.19 -7.81
C VAL A 95 0.96 4.08 -8.17
N GLY A 96 0.53 2.83 -7.97
CA GLY A 96 1.31 1.63 -8.29
C GLY A 96 1.09 1.11 -9.72
N GLN A 97 0.26 1.78 -10.52
CA GLN A 97 -0.01 1.43 -11.91
C GLN A 97 1.16 1.84 -12.82
N SER A 98 1.55 0.95 -13.73
CA SER A 98 2.57 1.20 -14.75
C SER A 98 2.32 0.30 -15.95
N GLU A 99 2.38 0.85 -17.17
CA GLU A 99 2.18 0.04 -18.40
C GLU A 99 3.33 -0.95 -18.67
N LYS A 100 4.49 -0.74 -18.04
CA LYS A 100 5.71 -1.51 -18.33
C LYS A 100 6.21 -2.34 -17.15
N ILE A 101 5.74 -2.03 -15.93
CA ILE A 101 6.30 -2.59 -14.70
C ILE A 101 5.18 -3.23 -13.89
N GLU A 102 5.13 -4.55 -13.97
CA GLU A 102 4.12 -5.38 -13.28
C GLU A 102 4.73 -6.24 -12.17
N GLN A 103 6.06 -6.27 -12.06
CA GLN A 103 6.83 -7.13 -11.17
C GLN A 103 7.92 -6.35 -10.44
N GLY A 104 8.35 -6.87 -9.28
CA GLY A 104 9.42 -6.28 -8.47
C GLY A 104 9.06 -6.20 -6.99
N ARG A 105 10.05 -5.91 -6.16
CA ARG A 105 9.85 -5.61 -4.73
C ARG A 105 10.46 -4.26 -4.43
N TYR A 106 9.61 -3.33 -4.04
CA TYR A 106 9.98 -1.96 -3.77
C TYR A 106 9.81 -1.67 -2.28
N PHE A 107 10.65 -0.79 -1.76
CA PHE A 107 10.59 -0.34 -0.37
C PHE A 107 10.58 1.17 -0.38
N PHE A 108 9.68 1.76 0.40
CA PHE A 108 9.61 3.20 0.56
C PHE A 108 9.41 3.55 2.02
N GLN A 109 10.31 4.39 2.54
CA GLN A 109 10.27 4.85 3.91
C GLN A 109 9.68 6.25 3.97
N LEU A 110 8.62 6.43 4.77
CA LEU A 110 7.97 7.71 4.98
C LEU A 110 7.45 7.79 6.41
N ASP A 111 7.89 8.80 7.15
CA ASP A 111 7.36 9.08 8.48
C ASP A 111 6.15 10.03 8.36
N ILE A 112 5.14 9.84 9.20
CA ILE A 112 3.87 10.56 9.16
C ILE A 112 3.69 11.37 10.42
N GLU A 113 3.70 12.70 10.28
CA GLU A 113 3.39 13.61 11.37
C GLU A 113 1.89 13.87 11.45
N LEU A 114 1.22 13.47 12.53
CA LEU A 114 -0.19 13.79 12.80
C LEU A 114 -0.29 15.03 13.69
N PHE A 115 -1.12 16.00 13.32
CA PHE A 115 -1.37 17.20 14.12
C PHE A 115 -2.54 16.98 15.07
N ARG A 116 -2.56 17.67 16.22
CA ARG A 116 -3.66 17.54 17.17
C ARG A 116 -4.83 18.46 16.76
N LEU A 117 -6.06 18.04 17.06
CA LEU A 117 -7.28 18.80 16.72
C LEU A 117 -7.48 20.05 17.58
N ASP A 118 -6.83 20.14 18.73
CA ASP A 118 -6.94 21.28 19.66
C ASP A 118 -6.04 22.47 19.29
N GLN A 119 -5.33 22.39 18.16
CA GLN A 119 -4.80 23.58 17.50
C GLN A 119 -5.98 24.27 16.79
N GLU A 120 -6.52 25.31 17.43
CA GLU A 120 -7.75 26.02 17.05
C GLU A 120 -7.68 26.59 15.63
N GLY A 121 -8.72 26.36 14.81
CA GLY A 121 -8.93 27.09 13.54
C GLY A 121 -9.07 26.24 12.28
N LEU A 122 -8.94 24.93 12.38
CA LEU A 122 -8.98 24.05 11.22
C LEU A 122 -10.41 23.72 10.78
N ASP A 123 -10.82 24.14 9.58
CA ASP A 123 -11.92 23.49 8.88
C ASP A 123 -11.42 22.12 8.41
N HIS A 124 -11.77 21.07 9.17
CA HIS A 124 -11.33 19.69 8.91
C HIS A 124 -12.05 19.03 7.72
N SER A 125 -12.66 19.81 6.82
CA SER A 125 -13.31 19.31 5.61
C SER A 125 -12.26 18.71 4.66
N VAL A 126 -12.00 17.42 4.84
CA VAL A 126 -11.25 16.54 3.93
C VAL A 126 -9.93 17.12 3.43
N LEU A 127 -8.88 17.00 4.25
CA LEU A 127 -7.53 17.33 3.79
C LEU A 127 -7.13 16.40 2.62
N PRO A 128 -6.48 16.95 1.57
CA PRO A 128 -5.88 16.15 0.53
C PRO A 128 -4.75 15.26 1.10
N PRO A 129 -4.31 14.25 0.35
CA PRO A 129 -3.14 13.45 0.74
C PRO A 129 -1.91 14.32 1.07
N ALA A 130 -1.21 13.98 2.14
CA ALA A 130 0.02 14.67 2.54
C ALA A 130 1.19 14.38 1.57
N ALA A 131 1.09 13.28 0.81
CA ALA A 131 2.06 12.89 -0.19
C ALA A 131 1.38 12.08 -1.31
N MET A 132 1.94 12.19 -2.51
CA MET A 132 1.61 11.34 -3.65
C MET A 132 2.87 10.62 -4.10
N LEU A 133 2.84 9.29 -4.05
CA LEU A 133 3.90 8.40 -4.50
C LEU A 133 3.55 7.83 -5.87
N TYR A 134 4.53 7.76 -6.76
CA TYR A 134 4.38 7.12 -8.07
C TYR A 134 5.63 6.30 -8.41
N LEU A 135 5.43 5.24 -9.19
CA LEU A 135 6.52 4.41 -9.70
C LEU A 135 7.22 5.17 -10.85
N VAL A 136 8.51 5.44 -10.70
CA VAL A 136 9.32 6.16 -11.69
C VAL A 136 9.77 5.20 -12.80
N ASP A 137 10.52 4.16 -12.42
CA ASP A 137 10.98 3.09 -13.29
C ASP A 137 11.38 1.88 -12.43
N ASP A 138 11.77 0.78 -13.07
CA ASP A 138 12.09 -0.49 -12.42
C ASP A 138 13.34 -0.41 -11.53
N LYS A 139 14.28 0.49 -11.84
CA LYS A 139 15.56 0.68 -11.13
C LYS A 139 15.45 1.70 -10.01
N THR A 140 14.74 2.79 -10.26
CA THR A 140 14.55 3.92 -9.34
C THR A 140 13.46 3.63 -8.30
N GLY A 141 12.44 2.85 -8.69
CA GLY A 141 11.31 2.54 -7.81
C GLY A 141 10.39 3.74 -7.61
N PHE A 142 9.88 3.91 -6.38
CA PHE A 142 8.90 4.95 -6.06
C PHE A 142 9.56 6.28 -5.68
N ALA A 143 8.89 7.39 -6.03
CA ALA A 143 9.27 8.72 -5.62
C ALA A 143 8.04 9.57 -5.27
N TYR A 144 8.27 10.66 -4.52
CA TYR A 144 7.27 11.70 -4.31
C TYR A 144 7.06 12.54 -5.57
N ASP A 145 5.81 12.91 -5.86
CA ASP A 145 5.54 14.03 -6.76
C ASP A 145 5.93 15.34 -6.06
N LYS A 146 7.12 15.84 -6.40
CA LYS A 146 7.68 17.07 -5.84
C LYS A 146 6.79 18.30 -6.08
N ARG A 147 6.04 18.35 -7.19
CA ARG A 147 5.14 19.46 -7.49
C ARG A 147 3.92 19.40 -6.59
N TYR A 148 3.36 18.20 -6.42
CA TYR A 148 2.25 17.96 -5.50
C TYR A 148 2.62 18.29 -4.06
N VAL A 149 3.76 17.77 -3.57
CA VAL A 149 4.23 18.04 -2.21
C VAL A 149 4.47 19.54 -2.00
N LYS A 150 5.06 20.24 -2.97
CA LYS A 150 5.24 21.70 -2.89
C LYS A 150 3.91 22.44 -2.80
N TRP A 151 2.94 22.07 -3.62
CA TRP A 151 1.60 22.65 -3.59
C TRP A 151 0.93 22.42 -2.23
N ILE A 152 0.94 21.18 -1.74
CA ILE A 152 0.28 20.82 -0.48
C ILE A 152 1.00 21.36 0.76
N SER A 153 2.33 21.51 0.72
CA SER A 153 3.06 22.14 1.82
C SER A 153 2.64 23.59 2.06
N GLY A 154 2.18 24.29 1.02
CA GLY A 154 1.57 25.61 1.18
C GLY A 154 0.28 25.54 2.00
N GLU A 155 -0.59 24.60 1.67
CA GLU A 155 -1.87 24.36 2.36
C GLU A 155 -1.69 23.91 3.82
N TYR A 156 -0.68 23.08 4.09
CA TYR A 156 -0.37 22.59 5.45
C TYR A 156 0.33 23.63 6.33
N ARG A 157 1.06 24.59 5.75
CA ARG A 157 1.80 25.59 6.54
C ARG A 157 0.87 26.47 7.36
N ASP A 158 -0.34 26.71 6.86
CA ASP A 158 -1.37 27.48 7.55
C ASP A 158 -2.01 26.71 8.73
N LEU A 159 -1.60 25.45 8.96
CA LEU A 159 -2.08 24.59 10.06
C LEU A 159 -1.08 24.45 11.22
N ASP A 160 0.18 24.79 10.98
CA ASP A 160 1.27 24.69 11.95
C ASP A 160 1.53 26.01 12.69
N ASP A 161 1.00 27.13 12.18
CA ASP A 161 1.08 28.51 12.74
C ASP A 161 -0.09 28.82 13.68
#